data_AF-A0A1F3AH16-F1
#
_entry.id   AF-A0A1F3AH16-F1
#
_cell.length_a   1.000
_cell.length_b   1.000
_cell.length_c   1.000
_cell.angle_alpha   90.00
_cell.angle_beta   90.00
_cell.angle_gamma   90.00
#
_symmetry.space_group_name_H-M   'P 1'
#
loop_
_entity.id
_entity.type
_entity.pdbx_description
1 polymer ?
#
loop_
_entity_poly.entity_id
_entity_poly.type
_entity_poly.pdbx_seq_one_letter_code
_entity_poly.pdbx_strand_id
1 'polypeptide(L)'
;MSTLVMVLRVASLLAIAGPLLLAVGGRGRKRSRGGDRRRGDRTPVLANFAAFALFFAFLAAFAGNAEGLAALLLALCGCLLALAGIALVLWSRAELGSAWSFVPMADQGTGLVTTGPYRVVRHPIYLGLSMLAMGEALAFGSWPAVAVVFSTIVPTFVWRAWAEERLLADTFGQRYAVYRKQTRMIVPRLLRGITGISTRPSSSDCQSYCPVWVSEAAMEPDHKAFVRMGGALLLLAAALLPLTCTVPIRNWWTGESGDRPLPLVRSGSHVDRPSRVWIDTDAACNGIDADPDDCFAMLVLMSSPDVEIVGISTVFGNAPLSVVDRTTRDLVERVAGRSDILVHSGSPTALTAERTISVEPAHAALERALERGPLTIVGLGPLTNVAATLRKRPDLAGNIGLLVSVMGRRPGHVFHPAEGRSSSGILFGHGPVFRDFNFSKDRTSASIVLGLVERISLTPYEAAREVMVTRRDLARMRGGPRAAAWLAERAGPWLDYWEGDVGLPGFYPFDALAALYVLRPQQFRCAKALAWIAKDDRLPVPWRVALGSTGLLVGLESDRPQITRASGSVTYCGGVGDGLKDVLMDLLTRQGP
;
A
#
# COMPACT_ATOMS: atom_id res chain seq x y z
N MET A 1 -6.20 9.78 -8.70
CA MET A 1 -5.99 10.34 -7.34
C MET A 1 -7.32 10.52 -6.64
N SER A 2 -7.44 10.13 -5.36
CA SER A 2 -8.67 10.36 -4.59
C SER A 2 -8.81 11.83 -4.23
N THR A 3 -10.02 12.39 -4.35
CA THR A 3 -10.32 13.81 -4.05
C THR A 3 -9.82 14.24 -2.66
N LEU A 4 -9.82 13.32 -1.69
CA LEU A 4 -9.33 13.54 -0.33
C LEU A 4 -7.82 13.81 -0.26
N VAL A 5 -7.00 13.09 -1.02
CA VAL A 5 -5.54 13.31 -1.05
C VAL A 5 -5.23 14.69 -1.65
N MET A 6 -5.98 15.09 -2.68
CA MET A 6 -5.85 16.42 -3.27
C MET A 6 -6.21 17.52 -2.27
N VAL A 7 -7.32 17.36 -1.54
CA VAL A 7 -7.73 18.30 -0.47
C VAL A 7 -6.67 18.41 0.62
N LEU A 8 -6.10 17.28 1.07
CA LEU A 8 -5.06 17.28 2.10
C LEU A 8 -3.76 17.97 1.64
N ARG A 9 -3.35 17.78 0.38
CA ARG A 9 -2.19 18.47 -0.22
C ARG A 9 -2.42 19.97 -0.41
N VAL A 10 -3.64 20.37 -0.80
CA VAL A 10 -4.00 21.78 -0.90
C VAL A 10 -4.02 22.42 0.50
N ALA A 11 -4.59 21.72 1.49
CA ALA A 11 -4.62 22.19 2.88
C ALA A 11 -3.21 22.35 3.47
N SER A 12 -2.29 21.43 3.17
CA SER A 12 -0.89 21.55 3.60
C SER A 12 -0.22 22.78 2.95
N LEU A 13 -0.31 22.93 1.62
CA LEU A 13 0.25 24.09 0.90
C LEU A 13 -0.27 25.44 1.43
N LEU A 14 -1.56 25.52 1.79
CA LEU A 14 -2.14 26.72 2.40
C LEU A 14 -1.54 27.04 3.79
N ALA A 15 -1.15 26.02 4.56
CA ALA A 15 -0.46 26.20 5.84
C ALA A 15 0.92 26.85 5.67
N ILE A 16 1.59 26.62 4.53
CA ILE A 16 2.86 27.24 4.16
C ILE A 16 2.74 28.72 3.76
N ALA A 17 1.64 29.10 3.10
CA ALA A 17 1.46 30.45 2.57
C ALA A 17 1.22 31.50 3.68
N GLY A 18 0.60 31.09 4.79
CA GLY A 18 0.24 31.98 5.91
C GLY A 18 1.42 32.75 6.54
N PRO A 19 2.52 32.10 6.95
CA PRO A 19 3.70 32.77 7.50
C PRO A 19 4.41 33.70 6.53
N LEU A 20 4.48 33.33 5.25
CA LEU A 20 5.15 34.10 4.20
C LEU A 20 4.42 35.42 3.92
N LEU A 21 3.09 35.41 3.93
CA LEU A 21 2.27 36.62 3.76
C LEU A 21 2.31 37.53 5.01
N LEU A 22 2.37 36.95 6.21
CA LEU A 22 2.50 37.71 7.47
C LEU A 22 3.91 38.28 7.72
N ALA A 23 4.94 37.78 7.02
CA ALA A 23 6.30 38.32 7.07
C ALA A 23 6.44 39.66 6.32
N VAL A 24 5.58 39.92 5.34
CA VAL A 24 5.59 41.15 4.52
C VAL A 24 4.76 42.28 5.16
N GLY A 25 3.79 41.96 6.03
CA GLY A 25 2.83 42.91 6.63
C GLY A 25 3.28 43.66 7.88
N GLY A 26 4.56 43.68 8.22
CA GLY A 26 5.07 44.38 9.42
C GLY A 26 4.96 45.89 9.31
N ARG A 27 3.88 46.49 9.86
CA ARG A 27 3.72 47.95 10.04
C ARG A 27 5.01 48.55 10.61
N GLY A 28 5.57 49.54 9.91
CA GLY A 28 6.75 50.28 10.34
C GLY A 28 6.58 50.86 11.75
N ARG A 29 7.49 50.48 12.66
CA ARG A 29 7.51 51.00 14.03
C ARG A 29 8.25 52.34 14.08
N LYS A 30 7.64 53.35 14.70
CA LYS A 30 8.24 54.65 15.00
C LYS A 30 9.58 54.47 15.75
N ARG A 31 10.59 55.21 15.30
CA ARG A 31 11.94 55.33 15.90
C ARG A 31 11.84 55.69 17.38
N SER A 32 12.22 54.78 18.27
CA SER A 32 12.62 55.11 19.64
C SER A 32 14.11 55.46 19.65
N ARG A 33 14.46 56.62 20.22
CA ARG A 33 15.84 57.08 20.43
C ARG A 33 16.36 56.45 21.73
N GLY A 34 17.47 55.71 21.67
CA GLY A 34 18.34 55.48 22.85
C GLY A 34 18.85 54.08 23.18
N GLY A 35 18.45 53.01 22.49
CA GLY A 35 18.97 51.64 22.76
C GLY A 35 20.14 51.23 21.87
N ASP A 36 21.20 50.61 22.44
CA ASP A 36 22.32 50.04 21.68
C ASP A 36 21.83 48.84 20.85
N ARG A 37 21.62 49.06 19.55
CA ARG A 37 21.08 48.06 18.61
C ARG A 37 22.20 47.41 17.83
N ARG A 38 22.42 46.12 18.06
CA ARG A 38 23.38 45.32 17.29
C ARG A 38 22.66 44.51 16.22
N ARG A 39 23.14 44.62 14.98
CA ARG A 39 22.58 43.96 13.81
C ARG A 39 23.45 42.76 13.43
N GLY A 40 22.86 41.58 13.32
CA GLY A 40 23.58 40.35 12.94
C GLY A 40 23.77 40.19 11.43
N ASP A 41 24.60 39.20 11.07
CA ASP A 41 24.85 38.77 9.70
C ASP A 41 23.57 38.30 9.00
N ARG A 42 23.39 38.71 7.73
CA ARG A 42 22.23 38.38 6.89
C ARG A 42 22.45 37.17 5.99
N THR A 43 23.68 36.70 5.87
CA THR A 43 24.05 35.57 5.01
C THR A 43 23.22 34.29 5.31
N PRO A 44 22.96 33.92 6.57
CA PRO A 44 22.10 32.77 6.88
C PRO A 44 20.66 32.93 6.39
N VAL A 45 20.13 34.16 6.40
CA VAL A 45 18.76 34.45 5.94
C VAL A 45 18.63 34.24 4.43
N LEU A 46 19.62 34.69 3.66
CA LEU A 46 19.67 34.45 2.21
C LEU A 46 19.82 32.96 1.90
N ALA A 47 20.62 32.23 2.67
CA ALA A 47 20.77 30.78 2.53
C ALA A 47 19.46 30.02 2.84
N ASN A 48 18.68 30.44 3.83
CA ASN A 48 17.36 29.88 4.08
C ASN A 48 16.41 30.10 2.89
N PHE A 49 16.39 31.28 2.27
CA PHE A 49 15.57 31.53 1.07
C PHE A 49 15.97 30.64 -0.10
N ALA A 50 17.27 30.48 -0.35
CA ALA A 50 17.77 29.57 -1.38
C ALA A 50 17.37 28.11 -1.08
N ALA A 51 17.44 27.68 0.19
CA ALA A 51 17.03 26.34 0.62
C ALA A 51 15.53 26.09 0.40
N PHE A 52 14.66 27.05 0.71
CA PHE A 52 13.23 26.93 0.44
C PHE A 52 12.89 26.99 -1.05
N ALA A 53 13.59 27.81 -1.84
CA ALA A 53 13.43 27.84 -3.30
C ALA A 53 13.80 26.48 -3.92
N LEU A 54 14.94 25.89 -3.49
CA LEU A 54 15.35 24.56 -3.89
C LEU A 54 14.33 23.49 -3.47
N PHE A 55 13.83 23.59 -2.24
CA PHE A 55 12.79 22.68 -1.72
C PHE A 55 11.53 22.69 -2.58
N PHE A 56 10.97 23.87 -2.90
CA PHE A 56 9.78 23.95 -3.74
C PHE A 56 10.02 23.51 -5.18
N ALA A 57 11.22 23.79 -5.73
CA ALA A 57 11.60 23.27 -7.04
C ALA A 57 11.59 21.72 -7.07
N PHE A 58 12.15 21.08 -6.04
CA PHE A 58 12.16 19.62 -5.92
C PHE A 58 10.79 19.02 -5.61
N LEU A 59 10.01 19.69 -4.77
CA LEU A 59 8.63 19.28 -4.46
C LEU A 59 7.74 19.30 -5.72
N ALA A 60 7.91 20.31 -6.58
CA ALA A 60 7.18 20.45 -7.83
C ALA A 60 7.67 19.47 -8.92
N ALA A 61 9.00 19.28 -9.04
CA ALA A 61 9.59 18.42 -10.06
C ALA A 61 9.47 16.91 -9.74
N PHE A 62 9.41 16.54 -8.46
CA PHE A 62 9.47 15.15 -8.00
C PHE A 62 8.36 14.83 -7.00
N ALA A 63 7.11 15.11 -7.37
CA ALA A 63 5.95 14.66 -6.59
C ALA A 63 5.84 13.12 -6.65
N GLY A 64 5.60 12.49 -5.50
CA GLY A 64 5.53 11.04 -5.40
C GLY A 64 4.33 10.45 -6.14
N ASN A 65 4.59 9.35 -6.84
CA ASN A 65 3.65 8.48 -7.55
C ASN A 65 3.02 7.42 -6.63
N ALA A 66 3.06 7.64 -5.31
CA ALA A 66 2.33 6.81 -4.36
C ALA A 66 0.82 6.88 -4.64
N GLU A 67 0.16 5.72 -4.65
CA GLU A 67 -1.28 5.60 -4.86
C GLU A 67 -1.98 4.92 -3.68
N GLY A 68 -3.32 4.98 -3.67
CA GLY A 68 -4.15 4.28 -2.68
C GLY A 68 -3.89 4.71 -1.23
N LEU A 69 -3.76 3.72 -0.33
CA LEU A 69 -3.61 3.95 1.11
C LEU A 69 -2.27 4.61 1.46
N ALA A 70 -1.18 4.26 0.76
CA ALA A 70 0.13 4.86 0.98
C ALA A 70 0.09 6.37 0.73
N ALA A 71 -0.52 6.80 -0.38
CA ALA A 71 -0.74 8.21 -0.70
C ALA A 71 -1.57 8.92 0.37
N LEU A 72 -2.61 8.26 0.90
CA LEU A 72 -3.49 8.81 1.93
C LEU A 72 -2.78 8.98 3.27
N LEU A 73 -2.01 7.98 3.72
CA LEU A 73 -1.26 8.03 4.97
C LEU A 73 -0.16 9.09 4.91
N LEU A 74 0.57 9.15 3.79
CA LEU A 74 1.57 10.19 3.54
C LEU A 74 0.95 11.60 3.55
N ALA A 75 -0.17 11.78 2.84
CA ALA A 75 -0.93 13.03 2.83
C ALA A 75 -1.44 13.44 4.23
N LEU A 76 -1.99 12.49 4.98
CA LEU A 76 -2.55 12.75 6.32
C LEU A 76 -1.45 13.08 7.33
N CYS A 77 -0.42 12.24 7.43
CA CYS A 77 0.71 12.45 8.34
C CYS A 77 1.47 13.74 8.00
N GLY A 78 1.69 13.99 6.71
CA GLY A 78 2.32 15.21 6.24
C GLY A 78 1.52 16.46 6.58
N CYS A 79 0.20 16.44 6.33
CA CYS A 79 -0.69 17.55 6.67
C CYS A 79 -0.74 17.81 8.19
N LEU A 80 -0.87 16.76 9.02
CA LEU A 80 -0.84 16.90 10.48
C LEU A 80 0.48 17.49 10.98
N LEU A 81 1.61 17.07 10.42
CA LEU A 81 2.92 17.60 10.77
C LEU A 81 3.07 19.07 10.34
N ALA A 82 2.57 19.43 9.15
CA ALA A 82 2.55 20.80 8.66
C ALA A 82 1.68 21.71 9.56
N LEU A 83 0.50 21.23 9.95
CA LEU A 83 -0.41 21.92 10.88
C LEU A 83 0.20 22.11 12.28
N ALA A 84 0.92 21.10 12.79
CA ALA A 84 1.67 21.23 14.04
C ALA A 84 2.81 22.25 13.91
N GLY A 85 3.54 22.24 12.79
CA GLY A 85 4.62 23.18 12.49
C GLY A 85 4.13 24.63 12.43
N ILE A 86 3.06 24.91 11.70
CA ILE A 86 2.47 26.26 11.62
C ILE A 86 1.93 26.73 12.97
N ALA A 87 1.27 25.85 13.74
CA ALA A 87 0.79 26.18 15.08
C ALA A 87 1.95 26.60 16.00
N LEU A 88 3.07 25.88 15.95
CA LEU A 88 4.28 26.22 16.71
C LEU A 88 4.87 27.56 16.27
N VAL A 89 4.91 27.86 14.97
CA VAL A 89 5.38 29.16 14.45
C VAL A 89 4.50 30.31 14.93
N LEU A 90 3.17 30.16 14.81
CA LEU A 90 2.22 31.19 15.23
C LEU A 90 2.27 31.43 16.73
N TRP A 91 2.33 30.37 17.54
CA TRP A 91 2.48 30.48 18.98
C TRP A 91 3.80 31.17 19.37
N SER A 92 4.91 30.77 18.74
CA SER A 92 6.22 31.37 19.00
C SER A 92 6.32 32.83 18.57
N ARG A 93 5.59 33.22 17.52
CA ARG A 93 5.50 34.61 17.06
C ARG A 93 4.63 35.45 17.99
N ALA A 94 3.49 34.91 18.45
CA ALA A 94 2.64 35.58 19.42
C ALA A 94 3.38 35.85 20.74
N GLU A 95 4.16 34.87 21.21
CA GLU A 95 4.98 34.98 22.42
C GLU A 95 6.10 36.02 22.30
N LEU A 96 6.74 36.15 21.13
CA LEU A 96 7.74 37.20 20.90
C LEU A 96 7.11 38.59 20.78
N GLY A 97 5.88 38.69 20.29
CA GLY A 97 5.18 39.95 20.11
C GLY A 97 6.03 41.03 19.42
N SER A 98 6.27 42.13 20.13
CA SER A 98 7.02 43.28 19.60
C SER A 98 8.54 43.08 19.52
N ALA A 99 9.05 41.99 20.08
CA ALA A 99 10.46 41.57 20.03
C ALA A 99 10.79 40.75 18.76
N TRP A 100 9.79 40.34 17.98
CA TRP A 100 10.03 39.58 16.76
C TRP A 100 10.70 40.44 15.68
N SER A 101 11.78 39.91 15.10
CA SER A 101 12.45 40.50 13.96
C SER A 101 12.75 39.47 12.88
N PHE A 102 12.55 39.86 11.62
CA PHE A 102 12.85 38.99 10.47
C PHE A 102 14.36 38.76 10.27
N VAL A 103 15.17 39.76 10.65
CA VAL A 103 16.63 39.74 10.64
C VAL A 103 17.12 39.64 12.10
N PRO A 104 18.25 38.97 12.39
CA PRO A 104 18.81 38.91 13.74
C PRO A 104 18.99 40.32 14.33
N MET A 105 18.17 40.65 15.31
CA MET A 105 18.24 41.90 16.08
C MET A 105 18.00 41.58 17.55
N ALA A 106 18.83 42.14 18.41
CA ALA A 106 18.64 42.09 19.85
C ALA A 106 18.64 43.53 20.37
N ASP A 107 17.61 43.86 21.14
CA ASP A 107 17.42 45.17 21.77
C ASP A 107 17.19 44.94 23.26
N GLN A 108 17.99 45.61 24.10
CA GLN A 108 17.82 45.58 25.55
C GLN A 108 16.41 46.02 25.97
N GLY A 109 15.78 46.92 25.19
CA GLY A 109 14.45 47.45 25.47
C GLY A 109 13.30 46.47 25.25
N THR A 110 13.49 45.37 24.51
CA THR A 110 12.46 44.34 24.32
C THR A 110 12.57 43.17 25.30
N GLY A 111 13.68 43.08 26.03
CA GLY A 111 13.95 41.99 26.98
C GLY A 111 14.22 40.63 26.31
N LEU A 112 14.53 39.63 27.15
CA LEU A 112 14.78 38.25 26.73
C LEU A 112 13.53 37.39 27.00
N VAL A 113 12.88 36.91 25.94
CA VAL A 113 11.70 36.05 26.02
C VAL A 113 12.12 34.61 26.32
N THR A 114 11.60 34.04 27.40
CA THR A 114 11.90 32.67 27.87
C THR A 114 10.65 31.86 28.22
N THR A 115 9.47 32.42 27.92
CA THR A 115 8.14 31.88 28.21
C THR A 115 7.54 31.18 26.98
N GLY A 116 6.39 30.50 27.16
CA GLY A 116 5.74 29.78 26.07
C GLY A 116 6.63 28.68 25.44
N PRO A 117 6.72 28.59 24.11
CA PRO A 117 7.55 27.59 23.42
C PRO A 117 9.04 27.72 23.73
N TYR A 118 9.50 28.94 24.03
CA TYR A 118 10.89 29.26 24.36
C TYR A 118 11.34 28.62 25.68
N ARG A 119 10.41 28.17 26.54
CA ARG A 119 10.76 27.38 27.72
C ARG A 119 11.20 25.96 27.38
N VAL A 120 10.76 25.42 26.24
CA VAL A 120 11.00 24.02 25.84
C VAL A 120 12.21 23.92 24.90
N VAL A 121 12.25 24.78 23.88
CA VAL A 121 13.35 24.89 22.92
C VAL A 121 13.66 26.35 22.65
N ARG A 122 14.93 26.71 22.43
CA ARG A 122 15.33 28.12 22.27
C ARG A 122 14.95 28.70 20.90
N HIS A 123 14.78 27.85 19.89
CA HIS A 123 14.45 28.25 18.52
C HIS A 123 13.20 27.54 17.97
N PRO A 124 12.02 27.74 18.60
CA PRO A 124 10.78 27.04 18.25
C PRO A 124 10.23 27.44 16.88
N ILE A 125 10.50 28.67 16.39
CA ILE A 125 10.13 29.09 15.03
C ILE A 125 10.87 28.25 13.98
N TYR A 126 12.17 28.02 14.15
CA TYR A 126 12.95 27.21 13.21
C TYR A 126 12.54 25.75 13.25
N LEU A 127 12.28 25.22 14.44
CA LEU A 127 11.70 23.88 14.59
C LEU A 127 10.36 23.76 13.85
N GLY A 128 9.46 24.74 14.03
CA GLY A 128 8.16 24.77 13.38
C GLY A 128 8.25 24.88 11.85
N LEU A 129 9.16 25.72 11.33
CA LEU A 129 9.40 25.85 9.88
C LEU A 129 10.02 24.58 9.27
N SER A 130 10.91 23.89 9.99
CA SER A 130 11.44 22.58 9.57
C SER A 130 10.37 21.48 9.59
N MET A 131 9.51 21.44 10.62
CA MET A 131 8.37 20.51 10.68
C MET A 131 7.41 20.75 9.52
N LEU A 132 7.15 22.01 9.18
CA LEU A 132 6.27 22.38 8.10
C LEU A 132 6.83 22.02 6.72
N ALA A 133 8.12 22.21 6.47
CA ALA A 133 8.76 21.72 5.24
C ALA A 133 8.77 20.18 5.16
N MET A 134 9.00 19.48 6.28
CA MET A 134 8.91 18.01 6.34
C MET A 134 7.49 17.51 6.07
N GLY A 135 6.49 18.20 6.62
CA GLY A 135 5.08 17.90 6.44
C GLY A 135 4.66 17.95 4.97
N GLU A 136 5.09 18.98 4.22
CA GLU A 136 4.85 19.04 2.78
C GLU A 136 5.55 17.92 2.01
N ALA A 137 6.83 17.66 2.30
CA ALA A 137 7.58 16.61 1.61
C ALA A 137 6.88 15.24 1.75
N LEU A 138 6.38 14.95 2.96
CA LEU A 138 5.59 13.75 3.23
C LEU A 138 4.22 13.81 2.54
N ALA A 139 3.49 14.93 2.58
CA ALA A 139 2.16 15.03 1.99
C ALA A 139 2.16 14.80 0.47
N PHE A 140 3.24 15.21 -0.19
CA PHE A 140 3.48 14.99 -1.61
C PHE A 140 4.20 13.67 -1.92
N GLY A 141 4.62 12.90 -0.92
CA GLY A 141 5.38 11.66 -1.09
C GLY A 141 6.73 11.87 -1.80
N SER A 142 7.35 13.05 -1.63
CA SER A 142 8.57 13.44 -2.34
C SER A 142 9.81 13.19 -1.49
N TRP A 143 10.43 12.01 -1.65
CA TRP A 143 11.69 11.68 -0.99
C TRP A 143 12.85 12.63 -1.34
N PRO A 144 12.96 13.15 -2.57
CA PRO A 144 13.95 14.20 -2.87
C PRO A 144 13.71 15.48 -2.05
N ALA A 145 12.46 15.89 -1.85
CA ALA A 145 12.15 17.04 -0.99
C ALA A 145 12.50 16.77 0.49
N VAL A 146 12.30 15.54 0.99
CA VAL A 146 12.75 15.11 2.34
C VAL A 146 14.28 15.26 2.46
N ALA A 147 15.03 14.83 1.44
CA ALA A 147 16.48 14.97 1.42
C ALA A 147 16.91 16.46 1.46
N VAL A 148 16.23 17.34 0.73
CA VAL A 148 16.47 18.80 0.78
C VAL A 148 16.21 19.36 2.19
N VAL A 149 15.19 18.88 2.91
CA VAL A 149 14.93 19.32 4.29
C VAL A 149 16.12 19.05 5.20
N PHE A 150 16.68 17.84 5.16
CA PHE A 150 17.80 17.46 6.03
C PHE A 150 19.16 18.00 5.57
N SER A 151 19.40 18.13 4.26
CA SER A 151 20.67 18.58 3.71
C SER A 151 20.82 20.10 3.63
N THR A 152 19.70 20.84 3.59
CA THR A 152 19.75 22.31 3.40
C THR A 152 18.93 23.09 4.44
N ILE A 153 17.63 22.78 4.61
CA ILE A 153 16.74 23.57 5.48
C ILE A 153 17.16 23.49 6.95
N VAL A 154 17.34 22.27 7.48
CA VAL A 154 17.76 22.08 8.87
C VAL A 154 19.15 22.69 9.12
N PRO A 155 20.19 22.42 8.31
CA PRO A 155 21.50 23.02 8.49
C PRO A 155 21.51 24.56 8.43
N THR A 156 20.78 25.16 7.48
CA THR A 156 20.71 26.64 7.37
C THR A 156 20.00 27.27 8.56
N PHE A 157 18.94 26.63 9.08
CA PHE A 157 18.30 27.08 10.32
C PHE A 157 19.18 26.88 11.56
N VAL A 158 19.96 25.80 11.64
CA VAL A 158 20.95 25.61 12.70
C VAL A 158 21.99 26.73 12.62
N TRP A 159 22.54 27.02 11.45
CA TRP A 159 23.49 28.10 11.28
C TRP A 159 22.92 29.46 11.71
N ARG A 160 21.68 29.74 11.30
CA ARG A 160 20.96 30.95 11.70
C ARG A 160 20.72 31.02 13.21
N ALA A 161 20.30 29.91 13.82
CA ALA A 161 20.12 29.80 15.27
C ALA A 161 21.41 30.14 16.01
N TRP A 162 22.56 29.62 15.55
CA TRP A 162 23.88 29.93 16.12
C TRP A 162 24.26 31.41 16.00
N ALA A 163 23.98 32.03 14.85
CA ALA A 163 24.22 33.47 14.67
C ALA A 163 23.38 34.31 15.64
N GLU A 164 22.13 33.91 15.88
CA GLU A 164 21.25 34.54 16.86
C GLU A 164 21.69 34.29 18.31
N GLU A 165 22.15 33.09 18.65
CA GLU A 165 22.69 32.80 20.00
C GLU A 165 23.90 33.67 20.33
N ARG A 166 24.78 33.95 19.34
CA ARG A 166 25.92 34.85 19.52
C ARG A 166 25.46 36.28 19.81
N LEU A 167 24.51 36.79 19.02
CA LEU A 167 23.95 38.12 19.22
C LEU A 167 23.24 38.24 20.59
N LEU A 168 22.49 37.23 21.00
CA LEU A 168 21.83 37.17 22.31
C LEU A 168 22.84 37.10 23.47
N ALA A 169 23.94 36.35 23.30
CA ALA A 169 25.02 36.29 24.29
C ALA A 169 25.72 37.66 24.43
N ASP A 170 26.05 38.32 23.32
CA ASP A 170 26.68 39.64 23.32
C ASP A 170 25.77 40.72 23.91
N THR A 171 24.45 40.59 23.74
CA THR A 171 23.48 41.59 24.18
C THR A 171 23.07 41.41 25.64
N PHE A 172 22.74 40.17 26.06
CA PHE A 172 22.14 39.89 27.37
C PHE A 172 23.11 39.24 28.37
N GLY A 173 24.33 38.89 27.95
CA GLY A 173 25.40 38.40 28.80
C GLY A 173 24.97 37.23 29.70
N GLN A 174 25.11 37.41 31.01
CA GLN A 174 24.79 36.38 32.02
C GLN A 174 23.32 35.92 32.00
N ARG A 175 22.37 36.80 31.68
CA ARG A 175 20.94 36.43 31.61
C ARG A 175 20.70 35.38 30.53
N TYR A 176 21.36 35.52 29.39
CA TYR A 176 21.30 34.52 28.33
C TYR A 176 22.07 33.25 28.68
N ALA A 177 23.22 33.36 29.36
CA ALA A 177 24.00 32.21 29.80
C ALA A 177 23.21 31.27 30.73
N VAL A 178 22.42 31.82 31.65
CA VAL A 178 21.52 31.05 32.53
C VAL A 178 20.44 30.34 31.72
N TYR A 179 19.75 31.06 30.84
CA TYR A 179 18.72 30.50 29.97
C TYR A 179 19.24 29.39 29.05
N ARG A 180 20.43 29.59 28.45
CA ARG A 180 21.10 28.60 27.58
C ARG A 180 21.41 27.28 28.29
N LYS A 181 21.66 27.30 29.60
CA LYS A 181 21.87 26.08 30.42
C LYS A 181 20.56 25.32 30.68
N GLN A 182 19.44 26.03 30.74
CA GLN A 182 18.14 25.48 31.12
C GLN A 182 17.38 24.87 29.93
N THR A 183 17.41 25.54 28.77
CA THR A 183 16.62 25.18 27.59
C THR A 183 17.52 24.69 26.46
N ARG A 184 17.17 23.64 25.69
CA ARG A 184 17.97 23.15 24.54
C ARG A 184 17.72 23.96 23.27
N MET A 185 18.65 23.91 22.31
CA MET A 185 18.58 24.72 21.09
C MET A 185 17.36 24.39 20.21
N ILE A 186 17.17 23.11 19.85
CA ILE A 186 16.14 22.64 18.89
C ILE A 186 15.42 21.38 19.37
N VAL A 187 16.12 20.40 19.96
CA VAL A 187 15.50 19.13 20.42
C VAL A 187 15.13 19.22 21.91
N PRO A 188 13.86 19.00 22.30
CA PRO A 188 13.43 19.02 23.71
C PRO A 188 14.11 17.95 24.58
N ARG A 189 14.22 18.18 25.90
CA ARG A 189 14.52 17.09 26.85
C ARG A 189 13.26 16.24 27.04
N LEU A 190 13.31 14.97 26.67
CA LEU A 190 12.16 14.06 26.78
C LEU A 190 11.92 13.48 28.19
N LEU A 191 12.79 13.71 29.18
CA LEU A 191 12.62 13.17 30.54
C LEU A 191 13.22 14.10 31.62
N ARG A 192 12.35 14.73 32.43
CA ARG A 192 12.44 14.78 33.91
C ARG A 192 11.12 15.29 34.49
N GLY A 193 10.61 14.54 35.46
CA GLY A 193 9.33 14.74 36.12
C GLY A 193 9.20 16.06 36.86
N ILE A 194 7.94 16.42 37.04
CA ILE A 194 7.43 17.52 37.85
C ILE A 194 7.79 17.25 39.31
N THR A 195 9.00 17.57 39.75
CA THR A 195 9.35 17.70 41.18
C THR A 195 10.61 18.55 41.32
N GLY A 196 10.49 19.74 41.91
CA GLY A 196 11.63 20.63 42.13
C GLY A 196 11.19 21.95 42.74
N ILE A 197 10.98 21.90 44.05
CA ILE A 197 10.61 22.98 44.96
C ILE A 197 11.42 24.26 44.70
N SER A 198 10.69 25.37 44.62
CA SER A 198 11.22 26.74 44.69
C SER A 198 11.90 26.94 46.05
N THR A 199 13.23 26.95 46.08
CA THR A 199 13.98 27.59 47.16
C THR A 199 14.23 29.04 46.77
N ARG A 200 13.52 29.96 47.42
CA ARG A 200 13.87 31.40 47.42
C ARG A 200 15.32 31.53 47.92
N PRO A 201 16.18 32.33 47.28
CA PRO A 201 17.44 32.73 47.90
C PRO A 201 17.15 33.58 49.14
N SER A 202 17.93 33.41 50.21
CA SER A 202 17.87 34.24 51.41
C SER A 202 18.24 35.69 51.09
N SER A 203 17.59 36.61 51.79
CA SER A 203 17.50 38.05 51.51
C SER A 203 18.76 38.89 51.76
N SER A 204 19.96 38.31 51.78
CA SER A 204 21.20 39.06 52.08
C SER A 204 22.04 39.48 50.86
N ASP A 205 21.79 38.93 49.66
CA ASP A 205 22.61 39.23 48.46
C ASP A 205 21.94 40.18 47.44
N CYS A 206 20.82 40.82 47.81
CA CYS A 206 20.08 41.74 46.94
C CYS A 206 20.56 43.19 47.07
N GLN A 207 21.76 43.48 46.56
CA GLN A 207 22.15 44.83 46.17
C GLN A 207 22.65 44.81 44.73
N SER A 208 21.73 44.97 43.76
CA SER A 208 21.92 45.67 42.46
C SER A 208 20.97 45.23 41.34
N TYR A 209 20.22 44.12 41.45
CA TYR A 209 19.33 43.68 40.36
C TYR A 209 18.04 43.02 40.88
N CYS A 210 16.97 43.82 40.99
CA CYS A 210 15.62 43.29 41.11
C CYS A 210 15.11 42.87 39.72
N PRO A 211 14.63 41.63 39.52
CA PRO A 211 14.00 41.24 38.27
C PRO A 211 12.64 41.94 38.16
N VAL A 212 12.51 42.86 37.19
CA VAL A 212 11.19 43.22 36.65
C VAL A 212 10.67 42.00 35.91
N TRP A 213 9.92 41.15 36.62
CA TRP A 213 8.99 40.23 35.99
C TRP A 213 7.92 41.09 35.33
N VAL A 214 7.91 41.13 34.00
CA VAL A 214 6.79 41.75 33.28
C VAL A 214 5.56 40.93 33.62
N SER A 215 4.72 41.49 34.47
CA SER A 215 3.42 40.96 34.88
C SER A 215 2.51 40.85 33.67
N GLU A 216 1.67 39.81 33.68
CA GLU A 216 0.52 39.61 32.80
C GLU A 216 -0.17 40.94 32.45
N ALA A 217 -0.01 41.38 31.20
CA ALA A 217 -0.78 42.48 30.65
C ALA A 217 -1.52 41.99 29.39
N ALA A 218 -2.80 41.70 29.59
CA ALA A 218 -3.90 41.67 28.63
C ALA A 218 -3.72 40.80 27.36
N MET A 219 -4.11 39.52 27.44
CA MET A 219 -4.52 38.74 26.26
C MET A 219 -6.05 38.75 26.12
N GLU A 220 -6.54 39.13 24.94
CA GLU A 220 -7.97 39.14 24.58
C GLU A 220 -8.62 37.74 24.66
N PRO A 221 -9.95 37.64 24.87
CA PRO A 221 -10.67 36.38 25.06
C PRO A 221 -10.51 35.37 23.91
N ASP A 222 -10.46 35.84 22.67
CA ASP A 222 -10.35 34.99 21.46
C ASP A 222 -9.00 34.25 21.36
N HIS A 223 -7.96 34.82 21.98
CA HIS A 223 -6.61 34.22 22.03
C HIS A 223 -6.57 32.94 22.88
N LYS A 224 -7.40 32.84 23.92
CA LYS A 224 -7.45 31.64 24.79
C LYS A 224 -8.11 30.46 24.07
N ALA A 225 -9.08 30.71 23.20
CA ALA A 225 -9.72 29.67 22.39
C ALA A 225 -8.74 29.11 21.35
N PHE A 226 -7.98 29.98 20.68
CA PHE A 226 -7.00 29.60 19.68
C PHE A 226 -5.83 28.78 20.27
N VAL A 227 -5.32 29.17 21.45
CA VAL A 227 -4.27 28.43 22.18
C VAL A 227 -4.77 27.06 22.66
N ARG A 228 -6.01 26.96 23.13
CA ARG A 228 -6.63 25.67 23.52
C ARG A 228 -6.81 24.74 22.32
N MET A 229 -7.23 25.28 21.17
CA MET A 229 -7.39 24.53 19.93
C MET A 229 -6.05 24.01 19.38
N GLY A 230 -5.01 24.86 19.37
CA GLY A 230 -3.66 24.46 18.95
C GLY A 230 -3.03 23.40 19.86
N GLY A 231 -3.19 23.54 21.19
CA GLY A 231 -2.76 22.53 22.16
C GLY A 231 -3.53 21.21 22.01
N ALA A 232 -4.85 21.27 21.76
CA ALA A 232 -5.68 20.09 21.54
C ALA A 232 -5.28 19.32 20.26
N LEU A 233 -4.97 20.02 19.16
CA LEU A 233 -4.49 19.39 17.92
C LEU A 233 -3.13 18.73 18.08
N LEU A 234 -2.21 19.35 18.84
CA LEU A 234 -0.90 18.78 19.18
C LEU A 234 -1.02 17.53 20.05
N LEU A 235 -1.92 17.54 21.04
CA LEU A 235 -2.22 16.38 21.88
C LEU A 235 -2.92 15.26 21.10
N LEU A 236 -3.84 15.62 20.19
CA LEU A 236 -4.51 14.66 19.31
C LEU A 236 -3.51 13.98 18.37
N ALA A 237 -2.59 14.74 17.75
CA ALA A 237 -1.53 14.19 16.90
C ALA A 237 -0.56 13.30 17.71
N ALA A 238 -0.16 13.74 18.91
CA ALA A 238 0.69 12.97 19.81
C ALA A 238 0.02 11.71 20.40
N ALA A 239 -1.32 11.68 20.47
CA ALA A 239 -2.09 10.52 20.92
C ALA A 239 -2.40 9.53 19.80
N LEU A 240 -2.60 10.01 18.57
CA LEU A 240 -2.88 9.17 17.40
C LEU A 240 -1.62 8.48 16.85
N LEU A 241 -0.44 9.12 16.96
CA LEU A 241 0.83 8.60 16.43
C LEU A 241 1.30 7.29 17.13
N PRO A 242 1.21 7.15 18.47
CA PRO A 242 1.44 5.86 19.13
C PRO A 242 0.30 4.89 18.86
N LEU A 243 -0.96 5.32 18.71
CA LEU A 243 -2.08 4.44 18.39
C LEU A 243 -1.87 3.73 17.04
N THR A 244 -1.26 4.41 16.06
CA THR A 244 -0.86 3.80 14.79
C THR A 244 0.32 2.81 14.92
N CYS A 245 1.14 2.94 15.96
CA CYS A 245 2.34 2.12 16.18
C CYS A 245 2.17 1.04 17.27
N THR A 246 1.11 1.10 18.08
CA THR A 246 0.87 0.23 19.25
C THR A 246 -0.30 -0.72 19.06
N VAL A 247 -1.05 -0.64 17.95
CA VAL A 247 -1.96 -1.72 17.56
C VAL A 247 -1.08 -2.96 17.36
N PRO A 248 -1.16 -3.98 18.24
CA PRO A 248 -0.40 -5.19 18.05
C PRO A 248 -1.02 -5.89 16.86
N ILE A 249 -0.40 -5.77 15.68
CA ILE A 249 -0.90 -6.47 14.51
C ILE A 249 -0.43 -7.92 14.57
N ARG A 250 -0.92 -8.65 15.59
CA ARG A 250 -0.78 -10.11 15.69
C ARG A 250 -1.76 -10.85 14.77
N ASN A 251 -2.76 -10.15 14.23
CA ASN A 251 -3.88 -10.70 13.49
C ASN A 251 -3.88 -10.24 12.01
N TRP A 252 -2.72 -10.24 11.34
CA TRP A 252 -2.75 -10.34 9.88
C TRP A 252 -3.18 -11.78 9.60
N TRP A 253 -4.44 -12.01 9.22
CA TRP A 253 -4.95 -13.38 9.04
C TRP A 253 -4.64 -13.85 7.63
N THR A 254 -3.57 -14.64 7.50
CA THR A 254 -3.30 -15.46 6.32
C THR A 254 -4.00 -16.81 6.42
N GLY A 255 -5.18 -16.98 5.82
CA GLY A 255 -5.69 -18.33 5.53
C GLY A 255 -6.24 -19.13 6.70
N GLU A 256 -5.89 -18.80 7.94
CA GLU A 256 -6.33 -19.50 9.14
C GLU A 256 -7.09 -18.55 10.07
N SER A 257 -8.38 -18.35 9.80
CA SER A 257 -9.28 -17.87 10.86
C SER A 257 -9.37 -18.97 11.91
N GLY A 258 -8.50 -18.94 12.92
CA GLY A 258 -8.42 -19.94 13.99
C GLY A 258 -9.76 -20.19 14.71
N ASP A 259 -10.68 -19.24 14.62
CA ASP A 259 -11.99 -19.34 15.25
C ASP A 259 -12.96 -20.29 14.52
N ARG A 260 -12.81 -20.54 13.19
CA ARG A 260 -13.77 -21.33 12.36
C ARG A 260 -13.13 -21.97 11.10
N PRO A 261 -12.26 -22.99 11.22
CA PRO A 261 -11.65 -23.67 10.09
C PRO A 261 -12.68 -24.47 9.27
N LEU A 262 -12.50 -24.56 7.94
CA LEU A 262 -13.20 -25.56 7.13
C LEU A 262 -12.56 -26.94 7.37
N PRO A 263 -13.37 -28.01 7.50
CA PRO A 263 -12.84 -29.36 7.64
C PRO A 263 -12.36 -29.85 6.27
N LEU A 264 -11.13 -29.47 5.89
CA LEU A 264 -10.52 -29.92 4.64
C LEU A 264 -10.20 -31.42 4.72
N VAL A 265 -10.76 -32.19 3.79
CA VAL A 265 -10.52 -33.63 3.62
C VAL A 265 -9.82 -33.88 2.30
N ARG A 266 -9.04 -34.96 2.19
CA ARG A 266 -8.42 -35.35 0.92
C ARG A 266 -9.51 -35.53 -0.14
N SER A 267 -9.35 -34.88 -1.28
CA SER A 267 -10.31 -34.96 -2.38
C SER A 267 -10.24 -36.33 -3.05
N GLY A 268 -11.39 -36.83 -3.49
CA GLY A 268 -11.48 -38.06 -4.28
C GLY A 268 -11.17 -37.80 -5.76
N SER A 269 -11.10 -38.87 -6.56
CA SER A 269 -11.21 -38.73 -8.01
C SER A 269 -12.60 -38.22 -8.37
N HIS A 270 -12.71 -37.23 -9.24
CA HIS A 270 -13.99 -36.61 -9.58
C HIS A 270 -14.09 -36.16 -11.05
N VAL A 271 -13.13 -36.58 -11.88
CA VAL A 271 -13.09 -36.35 -13.32
C VAL A 271 -12.79 -37.67 -14.02
N ASP A 272 -13.59 -38.04 -15.02
CA ASP A 272 -13.37 -39.21 -15.87
C ASP A 272 -12.16 -38.98 -16.80
N ARG A 273 -11.35 -40.01 -17.06
CA ARG A 273 -10.11 -39.90 -17.85
C ARG A 273 -10.17 -40.70 -19.16
N PRO A 274 -9.69 -40.15 -20.30
CA PRO A 274 -9.22 -38.78 -20.47
C PRO A 274 -10.38 -37.77 -20.44
N SER A 275 -10.18 -36.65 -19.76
CA SER A 275 -11.22 -35.61 -19.63
C SER A 275 -11.15 -34.63 -20.79
N ARG A 276 -12.31 -34.29 -21.39
CA ARG A 276 -12.40 -33.14 -22.30
C ARG A 276 -12.20 -31.86 -21.50
N VAL A 277 -11.15 -31.10 -21.82
CA VAL A 277 -10.75 -29.89 -21.11
C VAL A 277 -10.76 -28.68 -22.04
N TRP A 278 -11.35 -27.60 -21.54
CA TRP A 278 -11.26 -26.27 -22.12
C TRP A 278 -10.45 -25.37 -21.19
N ILE A 279 -9.49 -24.63 -21.74
CA ILE A 279 -8.68 -23.67 -20.98
C ILE A 279 -9.16 -22.26 -21.30
N ASP A 280 -9.50 -21.47 -20.30
CA ASP A 280 -9.83 -20.05 -20.42
C ASP A 280 -8.77 -19.23 -19.68
N THR A 281 -7.93 -18.47 -20.40
CA THR A 281 -6.66 -17.94 -19.87
C THR A 281 -6.39 -16.48 -20.25
N ASP A 282 -5.68 -15.77 -19.38
CA ASP A 282 -5.12 -14.44 -19.60
C ASP A 282 -3.59 -14.41 -19.63
N ALA A 283 -2.98 -15.52 -20.09
CA ALA A 283 -1.54 -15.74 -20.18
C ALA A 283 -0.72 -14.53 -20.69
N ALA A 284 0.14 -14.00 -19.82
CA ALA A 284 0.94 -12.79 -20.09
C ALA A 284 2.45 -13.03 -20.15
N CYS A 285 2.91 -14.28 -20.27
CA CYS A 285 4.29 -14.76 -20.04
C CYS A 285 5.41 -14.18 -20.93
N ASN A 286 5.15 -13.15 -21.74
CA ASN A 286 6.13 -12.42 -22.54
C ASN A 286 6.30 -10.99 -21.96
N GLY A 287 7.02 -10.85 -20.84
CA GLY A 287 7.28 -9.54 -20.23
C GLY A 287 8.25 -9.58 -19.05
N ILE A 288 8.89 -8.45 -18.75
CA ILE A 288 9.81 -8.29 -17.59
C ILE A 288 9.01 -8.26 -16.26
N ASP A 289 7.75 -7.83 -16.30
CA ASP A 289 6.87 -7.73 -15.12
C ASP A 289 5.61 -8.62 -15.23
N ALA A 290 5.65 -9.65 -16.08
CA ALA A 290 4.48 -10.46 -16.36
C ALA A 290 4.44 -11.73 -15.51
N ASP A 291 3.26 -12.03 -14.96
CA ASP A 291 3.00 -13.27 -14.24
C ASP A 291 3.06 -14.47 -15.21
N PRO A 292 3.90 -15.48 -14.97
CA PRO A 292 4.04 -16.64 -15.85
C PRO A 292 3.09 -17.79 -15.50
N ASP A 293 2.31 -17.71 -14.42
CA ASP A 293 1.55 -18.81 -13.83
C ASP A 293 0.51 -19.46 -14.77
N ASP A 294 -0.21 -18.68 -15.57
CA ASP A 294 -1.07 -19.20 -16.65
C ASP A 294 -0.32 -20.18 -17.57
N CYS A 295 0.91 -19.82 -17.97
CA CYS A 295 1.70 -20.67 -18.87
C CYS A 295 2.21 -21.94 -18.18
N PHE A 296 2.46 -21.89 -16.87
CA PHE A 296 2.71 -23.11 -16.10
C PHE A 296 1.50 -24.05 -16.18
N ALA A 297 0.30 -23.53 -15.95
CA ALA A 297 -0.94 -24.30 -16.00
C ALA A 297 -1.19 -24.91 -17.40
N MET A 298 -1.06 -24.09 -18.44
CA MET A 298 -1.22 -24.51 -19.83
C MET A 298 -0.24 -25.62 -20.22
N LEU A 299 1.05 -25.45 -19.93
CA LEU A 299 2.06 -26.46 -20.27
C LEU A 299 1.82 -27.77 -19.52
N VAL A 300 1.44 -27.71 -18.24
CA VAL A 300 1.10 -28.90 -17.44
C VAL A 300 -0.07 -29.67 -18.04
N LEU A 301 -1.13 -28.97 -18.46
CA LEU A 301 -2.30 -29.59 -19.08
C LEU A 301 -1.97 -30.17 -20.46
N MET A 302 -1.30 -29.43 -21.33
CA MET A 302 -0.96 -29.87 -22.68
C MET A 302 0.05 -31.03 -22.73
N SER A 303 0.86 -31.18 -21.68
CA SER A 303 1.85 -32.26 -21.57
C SER A 303 1.28 -33.54 -20.95
N SER A 304 0.04 -33.51 -20.47
CA SER A 304 -0.58 -34.65 -19.79
C SER A 304 -1.46 -35.47 -20.74
N PRO A 305 -1.28 -36.80 -20.82
CA PRO A 305 -2.17 -37.69 -21.58
C PRO A 305 -3.51 -37.93 -20.87
N ASP A 306 -3.65 -37.52 -19.61
CA ASP A 306 -4.88 -37.70 -18.83
C ASP A 306 -6.02 -36.76 -19.26
N VAL A 307 -5.75 -35.79 -20.16
CA VAL A 307 -6.71 -34.79 -20.62
C VAL A 307 -6.62 -34.58 -22.13
N GLU A 308 -7.77 -34.34 -22.76
CA GLU A 308 -7.89 -33.92 -24.14
C GLU A 308 -8.22 -32.42 -24.16
N ILE A 309 -7.30 -31.59 -24.65
CA ILE A 309 -7.56 -30.14 -24.80
C ILE A 309 -8.39 -29.93 -26.06
N VAL A 310 -9.69 -29.66 -25.89
CA VAL A 310 -10.63 -29.49 -27.01
C VAL A 310 -10.72 -28.05 -27.51
N GLY A 311 -10.11 -27.10 -26.80
CA GLY A 311 -10.00 -25.70 -27.20
C GLY A 311 -9.44 -24.82 -26.09
N ILE A 312 -8.94 -23.65 -26.49
CA ILE A 312 -8.42 -22.62 -25.60
C ILE A 312 -9.10 -21.29 -25.94
N SER A 313 -9.65 -20.61 -24.95
CA SER A 313 -10.08 -19.22 -25.06
C SER A 313 -9.13 -18.28 -24.34
N THR A 314 -8.92 -17.11 -24.93
CA THR A 314 -8.16 -16.04 -24.31
C THR A 314 -9.08 -14.94 -23.78
N VAL A 315 -8.69 -14.31 -22.67
CA VAL A 315 -9.43 -13.23 -22.03
C VAL A 315 -8.47 -12.13 -21.56
N PHE A 316 -8.96 -10.90 -21.42
CA PHE A 316 -8.19 -9.84 -20.76
C PHE A 316 -7.93 -10.18 -19.28
N GLY A 317 -6.85 -9.65 -18.71
CA GLY A 317 -6.60 -9.81 -17.27
C GLY A 317 -5.20 -9.33 -16.89
N ASN A 318 -4.25 -10.26 -16.81
CA ASN A 318 -2.82 -10.04 -16.59
C ASN A 318 -2.21 -9.11 -17.65
N ALA A 319 -2.67 -9.21 -18.90
CA ALA A 319 -2.34 -8.29 -19.98
C ALA A 319 -3.59 -7.91 -20.81
N PRO A 320 -3.49 -6.88 -21.68
CA PRO A 320 -4.51 -6.63 -22.69
C PRO A 320 -4.69 -7.86 -23.60
N LEU A 321 -5.92 -8.12 -24.05
CA LEU A 321 -6.26 -9.33 -24.84
C LEU A 321 -5.33 -9.55 -26.03
N SER A 322 -4.91 -8.51 -26.74
CA SER A 322 -4.00 -8.64 -27.90
C SER A 322 -2.62 -9.20 -27.55
N VAL A 323 -2.15 -9.00 -26.31
CA VAL A 323 -0.91 -9.57 -25.78
C VAL A 323 -1.15 -11.02 -25.35
N VAL A 324 -2.28 -11.28 -24.69
CA VAL A 324 -2.71 -12.63 -24.28
C VAL A 324 -2.85 -13.55 -25.49
N ASP A 325 -3.58 -13.11 -26.52
CA ASP A 325 -3.79 -13.84 -27.77
C ASP A 325 -2.48 -14.27 -28.41
N ARG A 326 -1.56 -13.31 -28.55
CA ARG A 326 -0.26 -13.55 -29.18
C ARG A 326 0.57 -14.53 -28.36
N THR A 327 0.63 -14.31 -27.04
CA THR A 327 1.40 -15.15 -26.12
C THR A 327 0.87 -16.58 -26.08
N THR A 328 -0.44 -16.74 -26.01
CA THR A 328 -1.12 -18.04 -26.01
C THR A 328 -0.86 -18.79 -27.31
N ARG A 329 -1.01 -18.14 -28.47
CA ARG A 329 -0.76 -18.77 -29.78
C ARG A 329 0.72 -19.15 -29.95
N ASP A 330 1.64 -18.26 -29.60
CA ASP A 330 3.08 -18.56 -29.65
C ASP A 330 3.43 -19.75 -28.74
N LEU A 331 2.87 -19.80 -27.53
CA LEU A 331 3.07 -20.92 -26.60
C LEU A 331 2.55 -22.24 -27.19
N VAL A 332 1.32 -22.27 -27.68
CA VAL A 332 0.66 -23.48 -28.19
C VAL A 332 1.34 -23.98 -29.47
N GLU A 333 1.47 -23.11 -30.48
CA GLU A 333 1.91 -23.51 -31.82
C GLU A 333 3.43 -23.63 -31.93
N ARG A 334 4.18 -22.65 -31.41
CA ARG A 334 5.62 -22.54 -31.69
C ARG A 334 6.50 -23.17 -30.62
N VAL A 335 6.04 -23.14 -29.37
CA VAL A 335 6.81 -23.58 -28.21
C VAL A 335 6.44 -25.00 -27.82
N ALA A 336 5.16 -25.29 -27.67
CA ALA A 336 4.65 -26.63 -27.34
C ALA A 336 4.44 -27.52 -28.57
N GLY A 337 4.36 -26.94 -29.78
CA GLY A 337 4.19 -27.71 -31.03
C GLY A 337 2.82 -28.36 -31.18
N ARG A 338 1.79 -27.81 -30.52
CA ARG A 338 0.41 -28.35 -30.48
C ARG A 338 -0.52 -27.58 -31.41
N SER A 339 -0.16 -27.53 -32.70
CA SER A 339 -0.98 -26.87 -33.74
C SER A 339 -2.34 -27.54 -33.98
N ASP A 340 -2.58 -28.71 -33.38
CA ASP A 340 -3.87 -29.40 -33.32
C ASP A 340 -4.87 -28.70 -32.38
N ILE A 341 -4.39 -27.90 -31.41
CA ILE A 341 -5.24 -27.18 -30.45
C ILE A 341 -5.57 -25.79 -31.00
N LEU A 342 -6.86 -25.50 -31.13
CA LEU A 342 -7.34 -24.19 -31.58
C LEU A 342 -7.41 -23.18 -30.43
N VAL A 343 -6.79 -22.01 -30.64
CA VAL A 343 -6.89 -20.85 -29.76
C VAL A 343 -7.91 -19.85 -30.32
N HIS A 344 -8.86 -19.43 -29.47
CA HIS A 344 -9.96 -18.54 -29.83
C HIS A 344 -9.92 -17.25 -29.02
N SER A 345 -9.90 -16.11 -29.73
CA SER A 345 -9.92 -14.78 -29.12
C SER A 345 -11.26 -14.53 -28.41
N GLY A 346 -11.21 -14.13 -27.14
CA GLY A 346 -12.39 -13.87 -26.33
C GLY A 346 -12.57 -12.41 -25.96
N SER A 347 -13.09 -12.15 -24.75
CA SER A 347 -13.50 -10.82 -24.34
C SER A 347 -12.31 -9.90 -24.00
N PRO A 348 -12.26 -8.68 -24.55
CA PRO A 348 -11.19 -7.71 -24.26
C PRO A 348 -11.43 -6.89 -22.98
N THR A 349 -12.63 -6.95 -22.42
CA THR A 349 -13.05 -6.16 -21.25
C THR A 349 -14.11 -6.91 -20.45
N ALA A 350 -14.28 -6.51 -19.17
CA ALA A 350 -15.26 -7.10 -18.27
C ALA A 350 -16.71 -6.99 -18.77
N LEU A 351 -17.54 -7.96 -18.40
CA LEU A 351 -18.97 -7.94 -18.65
C LEU A 351 -19.66 -6.86 -17.83
N THR A 352 -20.39 -5.98 -18.52
CA THR A 352 -21.27 -5.00 -17.88
C THR A 352 -22.71 -5.50 -17.86
N ALA A 353 -23.49 -5.02 -16.88
CA ALA A 353 -24.90 -5.39 -16.72
C ALA A 353 -25.80 -4.89 -17.86
N GLU A 354 -25.38 -3.85 -18.58
CA GLU A 354 -26.25 -3.06 -19.47
C GLU A 354 -25.89 -3.15 -20.98
N ARG A 355 -24.78 -3.80 -21.36
CA ARG A 355 -24.39 -3.92 -22.79
C ARG A 355 -24.90 -5.20 -23.44
N THR A 356 -25.36 -5.05 -24.69
CA THR A 356 -25.43 -6.11 -25.69
C THR A 356 -24.13 -6.91 -25.70
N ILE A 357 -24.21 -8.22 -25.59
CA ILE A 357 -23.02 -9.09 -25.59
C ILE A 357 -22.37 -8.98 -26.98
N SER A 358 -21.15 -8.46 -27.07
CA SER A 358 -20.30 -8.72 -28.24
C SER A 358 -19.99 -10.21 -28.24
N VAL A 359 -20.45 -10.92 -29.27
CA VAL A 359 -20.19 -12.36 -29.40
C VAL A 359 -18.80 -12.52 -29.99
N GLU A 360 -17.86 -12.89 -29.14
CA GLU A 360 -16.46 -13.11 -29.54
C GLU A 360 -16.27 -14.53 -30.07
N PRO A 361 -15.25 -14.79 -30.92
CA PRO A 361 -14.96 -16.13 -31.44
C PRO A 361 -14.85 -17.23 -30.36
N ALA A 362 -14.27 -16.90 -29.20
CA ALA A 362 -14.20 -17.80 -28.05
C ALA A 362 -15.58 -18.23 -27.55
N HIS A 363 -16.57 -17.33 -27.51
CA HIS A 363 -17.90 -17.63 -26.98
C HIS A 363 -18.60 -18.68 -27.83
N ALA A 364 -18.54 -18.53 -29.16
CA ALA A 364 -19.12 -19.47 -30.11
C ALA A 364 -18.37 -20.81 -30.18
N ALA A 365 -17.06 -20.81 -29.92
CA ALA A 365 -16.28 -22.03 -29.86
C ALA A 365 -16.56 -22.82 -28.56
N LEU A 366 -16.63 -22.13 -27.41
CA LEU A 366 -17.01 -22.71 -26.14
C LEU A 366 -18.45 -23.25 -26.15
N GLU A 367 -19.39 -22.51 -26.76
CA GLU A 367 -20.77 -22.96 -26.98
C GLU A 367 -20.80 -24.31 -27.70
N ARG A 368 -20.10 -24.42 -28.84
CA ARG A 368 -19.99 -25.68 -29.61
C ARG A 368 -19.31 -26.80 -28.83
N ALA A 369 -18.33 -26.47 -27.98
CA ALA A 369 -17.64 -27.47 -27.16
C ALA A 369 -18.57 -28.05 -26.08
N LEU A 370 -19.42 -27.20 -25.48
CA LEU A 370 -20.43 -27.60 -24.50
C LEU A 370 -21.59 -28.37 -25.13
N GLU A 371 -22.01 -28.02 -26.35
CA GLU A 371 -23.06 -28.75 -27.08
C GLU A 371 -22.69 -30.21 -27.38
N ARG A 372 -21.39 -30.51 -27.47
CA ARG A 372 -20.89 -31.88 -27.72
C ARG A 372 -20.93 -32.79 -26.50
N GLY A 373 -21.24 -32.25 -25.31
CA GLY A 373 -21.35 -33.01 -24.06
C GLY A 373 -20.49 -32.46 -22.94
N PRO A 374 -20.36 -33.20 -21.82
CA PRO A 374 -19.69 -32.74 -20.62
C PRO A 374 -18.28 -32.20 -20.86
N LEU A 375 -17.98 -31.06 -20.26
CA LEU A 375 -16.73 -30.34 -20.42
C LEU A 375 -16.17 -29.92 -19.05
N THR A 376 -14.88 -30.15 -18.85
CA THR A 376 -14.14 -29.53 -17.74
C THR A 376 -13.58 -28.21 -18.22
N ILE A 377 -13.87 -27.12 -17.51
CA ILE A 377 -13.34 -25.79 -17.82
C ILE A 377 -12.31 -25.41 -16.75
N VAL A 378 -11.11 -25.04 -17.17
CA VAL A 378 -10.05 -24.50 -16.31
C VAL A 378 -9.97 -23.00 -16.55
N GLY A 379 -10.57 -22.22 -15.64
CA GLY A 379 -10.59 -20.76 -15.70
C GLY A 379 -9.41 -20.16 -14.95
N LEU A 380 -8.38 -19.81 -15.71
CA LEU A 380 -7.12 -19.22 -15.25
C LEU A 380 -7.19 -17.68 -15.18
N GLY A 381 -8.10 -17.08 -15.94
CA GLY A 381 -8.38 -15.64 -15.90
C GLY A 381 -9.75 -15.27 -15.35
N PRO A 382 -10.20 -14.01 -15.58
CA PRO A 382 -11.56 -13.60 -15.31
C PRO A 382 -12.55 -14.46 -16.09
N LEU A 383 -13.64 -14.90 -15.45
CA LEU A 383 -14.63 -15.83 -16.02
C LEU A 383 -15.54 -15.21 -17.10
N THR A 384 -15.08 -14.16 -17.77
CA THR A 384 -15.86 -13.33 -18.70
C THR A 384 -16.34 -14.13 -19.90
N ASN A 385 -15.49 -14.98 -20.49
CA ASN A 385 -15.88 -15.80 -21.64
C ASN A 385 -16.94 -16.84 -21.25
N VAL A 386 -16.73 -17.54 -20.14
CA VAL A 386 -17.68 -18.52 -19.60
C VAL A 386 -19.03 -17.87 -19.30
N ALA A 387 -19.01 -16.73 -18.59
CA ALA A 387 -20.22 -16.00 -18.25
C ALA A 387 -20.95 -15.44 -19.49
N ALA A 388 -20.22 -14.96 -20.50
CA ALA A 388 -20.81 -14.47 -21.74
C ALA A 388 -21.54 -15.59 -22.50
N THR A 389 -20.90 -16.76 -22.61
CA THR A 389 -21.51 -17.95 -23.22
C THR A 389 -22.75 -18.39 -22.46
N LEU A 390 -22.69 -18.51 -21.13
CA LEU A 390 -23.83 -18.95 -20.32
C LEU A 390 -24.94 -17.90 -20.22
N ARG A 391 -24.63 -16.60 -20.31
CA ARG A 391 -25.65 -15.55 -20.36
C ARG A 391 -26.48 -15.64 -21.65
N LYS A 392 -25.86 -16.06 -22.76
CA LYS A 392 -26.55 -16.32 -24.04
C LYS A 392 -27.26 -17.69 -24.05
N ARG A 393 -26.62 -18.73 -23.50
CA ARG A 393 -27.06 -20.12 -23.52
C ARG A 393 -27.02 -20.74 -22.12
N PRO A 394 -27.93 -20.33 -21.21
CA PRO A 394 -27.93 -20.81 -19.83
C PRO A 394 -28.23 -22.32 -19.73
N ASP A 395 -28.89 -22.89 -20.75
CA ASP A 395 -29.15 -24.33 -20.89
C ASP A 395 -27.86 -25.17 -20.93
N LEU A 396 -26.75 -24.58 -21.40
CA LEU A 396 -25.46 -25.28 -21.49
C LEU A 396 -24.71 -25.37 -20.14
N ALA A 397 -25.19 -24.70 -19.08
CA ALA A 397 -24.55 -24.77 -17.77
C ALA A 397 -24.48 -26.20 -17.22
N GLY A 398 -25.50 -27.03 -17.51
CA GLY A 398 -25.54 -28.44 -17.11
C GLY A 398 -24.48 -29.32 -17.80
N ASN A 399 -23.90 -28.86 -18.91
CA ASN A 399 -22.81 -29.56 -19.61
C ASN A 399 -21.43 -29.19 -19.04
N ILE A 400 -21.34 -28.26 -18.09
CA ILE A 400 -20.10 -27.99 -17.36
C ILE A 400 -19.97 -29.06 -16.26
N GLY A 401 -19.24 -30.13 -16.57
CA GLY A 401 -19.01 -31.23 -15.63
C GLY A 401 -18.16 -30.82 -14.43
N LEU A 402 -17.26 -29.85 -14.64
CA LEU A 402 -16.45 -29.23 -13.61
C LEU A 402 -15.91 -27.88 -14.11
N LEU A 403 -16.08 -26.82 -13.33
CA LEU A 403 -15.33 -25.58 -13.48
C LEU A 403 -14.30 -25.49 -12.36
N VAL A 404 -13.01 -25.39 -12.70
CA VAL A 404 -11.93 -25.12 -11.76
C VAL A 404 -11.46 -23.69 -11.96
N SER A 405 -11.29 -22.92 -10.90
CA SER A 405 -10.75 -21.57 -11.01
C SER A 405 -9.95 -21.12 -9.80
N VAL A 406 -8.95 -20.28 -10.07
CA VAL A 406 -8.09 -19.65 -9.07
C VAL A 406 -8.74 -18.37 -8.56
N MET A 407 -9.64 -18.52 -7.60
CA MET A 407 -10.29 -17.41 -6.91
C MET A 407 -10.96 -17.88 -5.63
N GLY A 408 -11.45 -16.93 -4.85
CA GLY A 408 -12.18 -17.15 -3.62
C GLY A 408 -11.29 -17.09 -2.40
N ARG A 409 -11.81 -16.52 -1.32
CA ARG A 409 -11.13 -16.44 -0.02
C ARG A 409 -12.10 -16.53 1.14
N ARG A 410 -11.60 -16.82 2.34
CA ARG A 410 -12.44 -16.78 3.54
C ARG A 410 -12.72 -15.31 3.94
N PRO A 411 -13.85 -15.04 4.60
CA PRO A 411 -14.12 -13.72 5.20
C PRO A 411 -12.99 -13.25 6.13
N GLY A 412 -12.51 -12.02 5.92
CA GLY A 412 -11.44 -11.41 6.70
C GLY A 412 -10.01 -11.75 6.26
N HIS A 413 -9.83 -12.66 5.28
CA HIS A 413 -8.49 -13.02 4.82
C HIS A 413 -7.87 -11.97 3.92
N VAL A 414 -6.60 -11.68 4.19
CA VAL A 414 -5.73 -10.81 3.39
C VAL A 414 -4.68 -11.67 2.70
N PHE A 415 -4.44 -11.44 1.41
CA PHE A 415 -3.43 -12.19 0.67
C PHE A 415 -2.08 -11.52 0.81
N HIS A 416 -1.29 -12.00 1.77
CA HIS A 416 0.06 -11.49 2.01
C HIS A 416 1.10 -12.62 1.81
N PRO A 417 1.86 -12.62 0.71
CA PRO A 417 2.86 -13.66 0.37
C PRO A 417 3.92 -13.84 1.43
N ALA A 418 4.46 -12.73 1.91
CA ALA A 418 5.66 -12.69 2.74
C ALA A 418 5.37 -12.63 4.25
N GLU A 419 4.12 -12.88 4.65
CA GLU A 419 3.68 -12.67 6.03
C GLU A 419 4.45 -13.59 6.98
N GLY A 420 5.03 -13.03 8.03
CA GLY A 420 5.81 -13.77 9.03
C GLY A 420 7.11 -14.40 8.51
N ARG A 421 7.49 -14.16 7.24
CA ARG A 421 8.65 -14.79 6.58
C ARG A 421 9.63 -13.79 5.98
N SER A 422 9.24 -12.55 5.71
CA SER A 422 10.16 -11.51 5.25
C SER A 422 10.63 -10.63 6.40
N SER A 423 11.95 -10.57 6.59
CA SER A 423 12.65 -9.56 7.41
C SER A 423 12.90 -8.25 6.63
N SER A 424 12.45 -8.20 5.38
CA SER A 424 12.89 -7.23 4.37
C SER A 424 11.66 -6.70 3.65
N GLY A 425 10.91 -5.81 4.29
CA GLY A 425 9.72 -5.18 3.72
C GLY A 425 9.71 -3.69 4.05
N ILE A 426 9.21 -2.88 3.13
CA ILE A 426 9.55 -1.45 2.90
C ILE A 426 9.29 -0.48 4.06
N LEU A 427 8.60 -0.89 5.13
CA LEU A 427 8.67 -0.18 6.43
C LEU A 427 8.61 -1.11 7.66
N PHE A 428 8.09 -2.35 7.54
CA PHE A 428 7.92 -3.31 8.65
C PHE A 428 8.02 -4.80 8.26
N GLY A 429 8.68 -5.18 7.16
CA GLY A 429 8.77 -6.62 6.77
C GLY A 429 7.54 -7.18 6.02
N HIS A 430 6.52 -6.36 5.80
CA HIS A 430 5.32 -6.72 5.07
C HIS A 430 5.49 -6.39 3.58
N GLY A 431 5.74 -7.40 2.73
CA GLY A 431 5.74 -7.27 1.26
C GLY A 431 4.39 -6.82 0.68
N PRO A 432 4.21 -6.83 -0.66
CA PRO A 432 2.96 -6.38 -1.27
C PRO A 432 1.78 -7.28 -0.89
N VAL A 433 0.60 -6.67 -0.72
CA VAL A 433 -0.65 -7.39 -0.46
C VAL A 433 -1.42 -7.52 -1.76
N PHE A 434 -1.78 -8.76 -2.11
CA PHE A 434 -2.50 -9.07 -3.34
C PHE A 434 -4.02 -9.03 -3.15
N ARG A 435 -4.72 -8.83 -4.27
CA ARG A 435 -6.16 -9.00 -4.37
C ARG A 435 -6.44 -10.35 -5.03
N ASP A 436 -7.66 -10.84 -4.86
CA ASP A 436 -8.20 -11.89 -5.72
C ASP A 436 -8.38 -11.31 -7.14
N PHE A 437 -7.34 -11.45 -7.97
CA PHE A 437 -7.18 -10.65 -9.18
C PHE A 437 -8.24 -10.99 -10.22
N ASN A 438 -8.40 -12.28 -10.55
CA ASN A 438 -9.39 -12.79 -11.49
C ASN A 438 -10.81 -12.39 -11.13
N PHE A 439 -11.20 -12.55 -9.86
CA PHE A 439 -12.49 -12.06 -9.37
C PHE A 439 -12.62 -10.53 -9.48
N SER A 440 -11.57 -9.79 -9.15
CA SER A 440 -11.62 -8.32 -9.12
C SER A 440 -11.76 -7.69 -10.51
N LYS A 441 -11.26 -8.36 -11.56
CA LYS A 441 -11.35 -7.93 -12.96
C LYS A 441 -12.77 -7.99 -13.49
N ASP A 442 -13.54 -9.01 -13.10
CA ASP A 442 -14.92 -9.17 -13.56
C ASP A 442 -15.84 -9.86 -12.54
N ARG A 443 -16.31 -9.06 -11.59
CA ARG A 443 -17.25 -9.49 -10.55
C ARG A 443 -18.62 -9.89 -11.10
N THR A 444 -19.03 -9.30 -12.23
CA THR A 444 -20.32 -9.60 -12.87
C THR A 444 -20.31 -11.03 -13.39
N SER A 445 -19.23 -11.38 -14.09
CA SER A 445 -19.07 -12.73 -14.65
C SER A 445 -18.97 -13.79 -13.58
N ALA A 446 -18.20 -13.54 -12.51
CA ALA A 446 -18.17 -14.43 -11.35
C ALA A 446 -19.56 -14.63 -10.73
N SER A 447 -20.39 -13.58 -10.69
CA SER A 447 -21.77 -13.67 -10.17
C SER A 447 -22.68 -14.53 -11.05
N ILE A 448 -22.57 -14.42 -12.38
CA ILE A 448 -23.34 -15.22 -13.34
C ILE A 448 -22.95 -16.69 -13.21
N VAL A 449 -21.64 -16.98 -13.25
CA VAL A 449 -21.12 -18.34 -13.18
C VAL A 449 -21.48 -19.01 -11.86
N LEU A 450 -21.32 -18.31 -10.73
CA LEU A 450 -21.69 -18.83 -9.42
C LEU A 450 -23.18 -19.16 -9.28
N GLY A 451 -24.04 -18.45 -10.01
CA GLY A 451 -25.49 -18.68 -10.01
C GLY A 451 -25.98 -19.75 -10.97
N LEU A 452 -25.19 -20.11 -12.00
CA LEU A 452 -25.60 -21.04 -13.07
C LEU A 452 -24.87 -22.39 -13.02
N VAL A 453 -23.61 -22.43 -12.58
CA VAL A 453 -22.77 -23.64 -12.64
C VAL A 453 -22.84 -24.41 -11.32
N GLU A 454 -23.25 -25.67 -11.38
CA GLU A 454 -23.45 -26.51 -10.19
C GLU A 454 -22.14 -27.06 -9.60
N ARG A 455 -21.16 -27.37 -10.46
CA ARG A 455 -19.90 -28.04 -10.07
C ARG A 455 -18.71 -27.10 -10.21
N ILE A 456 -18.53 -26.22 -9.23
CA ILE A 456 -17.39 -25.31 -9.14
C ILE A 456 -16.39 -25.82 -8.09
N SER A 457 -15.11 -25.84 -8.46
CA SER A 457 -13.99 -26.00 -7.54
C SER A 457 -13.11 -24.77 -7.55
N LEU A 458 -12.80 -24.26 -6.36
CA LEU A 458 -11.97 -23.08 -6.15
C LEU A 458 -10.62 -23.53 -5.59
N THR A 459 -9.54 -23.15 -6.27
CA THR A 459 -8.16 -23.34 -5.81
C THR A 459 -7.63 -21.99 -5.32
N PRO A 460 -7.82 -21.68 -4.03
CA PRO A 460 -7.56 -20.36 -3.50
C PRO A 460 -6.07 -20.14 -3.24
N TYR A 461 -5.73 -18.90 -2.95
CA TYR A 461 -4.37 -18.45 -2.60
C TYR A 461 -3.69 -19.31 -1.52
N GLU A 462 -4.45 -19.75 -0.50
CA GLU A 462 -3.95 -20.53 0.63
C GLU A 462 -3.22 -21.80 0.17
N ALA A 463 -3.77 -22.53 -0.79
CA ALA A 463 -3.17 -23.75 -1.33
C ALA A 463 -1.89 -23.46 -2.12
N ALA A 464 -1.85 -22.32 -2.84
CA ALA A 464 -0.69 -21.93 -3.66
C ALA A 464 0.57 -21.69 -2.83
N ARG A 465 0.43 -21.22 -1.59
CA ARG A 465 1.57 -20.93 -0.70
C ARG A 465 2.38 -22.16 -0.31
N GLU A 466 1.77 -23.34 -0.42
CA GLU A 466 2.43 -24.63 -0.13
C GLU A 466 3.28 -25.11 -1.33
N VAL A 467 3.16 -24.47 -2.50
CA VAL A 467 3.90 -24.83 -3.72
C VAL A 467 4.70 -23.61 -4.19
N MET A 468 6.02 -23.64 -4.03
CA MET A 468 6.90 -22.54 -4.42
C MET A 468 7.89 -22.97 -5.51
N VAL A 469 7.91 -22.21 -6.61
CA VAL A 469 8.89 -22.33 -7.69
C VAL A 469 10.08 -21.44 -7.38
N THR A 470 11.26 -22.05 -7.26
CA THR A 470 12.51 -21.40 -6.88
C THR A 470 13.46 -21.28 -8.05
N ARG A 471 14.57 -20.54 -7.86
CA ARG A 471 15.66 -20.47 -8.84
C ARG A 471 16.20 -21.84 -9.26
N ARG A 472 16.29 -22.79 -8.33
CA ARG A 472 16.71 -24.18 -8.60
C ARG A 472 15.74 -24.89 -9.52
N ASP A 473 14.45 -24.66 -9.34
CA ASP A 473 13.40 -25.27 -10.16
C ASP A 473 13.44 -24.74 -11.60
N LEU A 474 13.57 -23.42 -11.76
CA LEU A 474 13.75 -22.82 -13.09
C LEU A 474 15.03 -23.32 -13.78
N ALA A 475 16.12 -23.51 -13.04
CA ALA A 475 17.34 -24.10 -13.58
C ALA A 475 17.13 -25.54 -14.07
N ARG A 476 16.36 -26.35 -13.33
CA ARG A 476 15.97 -27.71 -13.77
C ARG A 476 15.15 -27.67 -15.05
N MET A 477 14.20 -26.74 -15.16
CA MET A 477 13.36 -26.56 -16.36
C MET A 477 14.18 -26.13 -17.59
N ARG A 478 15.20 -25.28 -17.43
CA ARG A 478 16.10 -24.87 -18.53
C ARG A 478 16.85 -26.04 -19.16
N GLY A 479 17.14 -27.08 -18.39
CA GLY A 479 17.74 -28.33 -18.90
C GLY A 479 16.74 -29.34 -19.47
N GLY A 480 15.43 -29.03 -19.44
CA GLY A 480 14.36 -29.91 -19.85
C GLY A 480 13.90 -29.72 -21.30
N PRO A 481 12.66 -30.14 -21.63
CA PRO A 481 12.07 -29.95 -22.95
C PRO A 481 12.01 -28.47 -23.37
N ARG A 482 11.96 -28.22 -24.68
CA ARG A 482 11.94 -26.86 -25.27
C ARG A 482 10.90 -25.94 -24.61
N ALA A 483 9.70 -26.45 -24.36
CA ALA A 483 8.63 -25.66 -23.76
C ALA A 483 8.91 -25.27 -22.31
N ALA A 484 9.48 -26.18 -21.52
CA ALA A 484 9.87 -25.91 -20.14
C ALA A 484 11.04 -24.91 -20.07
N ALA A 485 12.04 -25.06 -20.94
CA ALA A 485 13.16 -24.14 -21.01
C ALA A 485 12.70 -22.72 -21.39
N TRP A 486 11.80 -22.61 -22.37
CA TRP A 486 11.20 -21.34 -22.79
C TRP A 486 10.45 -20.65 -21.64
N LEU A 487 9.66 -21.41 -20.87
CA LEU A 487 8.93 -20.86 -19.73
C LEU A 487 9.86 -20.42 -18.61
N ALA A 488 10.92 -21.19 -18.33
CA ALA A 488 11.88 -20.88 -17.27
C ALA A 488 12.77 -19.66 -17.56
N GLU A 489 12.98 -19.33 -18.83
CA GLU A 489 13.61 -18.07 -19.23
C GLU A 489 12.70 -16.88 -18.89
N ARG A 490 11.41 -16.99 -19.24
CA ARG A 490 10.40 -15.94 -19.04
C ARG A 490 9.97 -15.73 -17.60
N ALA A 491 9.98 -16.79 -16.80
CA ALA A 491 9.71 -16.70 -15.37
C ALA A 491 10.87 -16.08 -14.56
N GLY A 492 12.04 -15.86 -15.18
CA GLY A 492 13.23 -15.32 -14.50
C GLY A 492 13.01 -13.93 -13.89
N PRO A 493 12.57 -12.92 -14.67
CA PRO A 493 12.28 -11.59 -14.13
C PRO A 493 11.21 -11.58 -13.03
N TRP A 494 10.16 -12.40 -13.17
CA TRP A 494 9.14 -12.57 -12.13
C TRP A 494 9.74 -13.14 -10.84
N LEU A 495 10.61 -14.15 -10.94
CA LEU A 495 11.33 -14.68 -9.80
C LEU A 495 12.23 -13.62 -9.14
N ASP A 496 12.92 -12.80 -9.93
CA ASP A 496 13.77 -11.72 -9.42
C ASP A 496 12.94 -10.69 -8.62
N TYR A 497 11.74 -10.32 -9.11
CA TYR A 497 10.78 -9.49 -8.37
C TYR A 497 10.32 -10.14 -7.06
N TRP A 498 10.01 -11.44 -7.07
CA TRP A 498 9.58 -12.14 -5.85
C TRP A 498 10.71 -12.26 -4.81
N GLU A 499 11.94 -12.50 -5.24
CA GLU A 499 13.10 -12.56 -4.35
C GLU A 499 13.49 -11.17 -3.83
N GLY A 500 13.45 -10.14 -4.67
CA GLY A 500 13.86 -8.77 -4.34
C GLY A 500 12.82 -7.95 -3.59
N ASP A 501 11.61 -7.87 -4.13
CA ASP A 501 10.56 -6.95 -3.65
C ASP A 501 9.55 -7.63 -2.72
N VAL A 502 9.20 -8.90 -2.99
CA VAL A 502 8.30 -9.66 -2.11
C VAL A 502 9.08 -10.24 -0.91
N GLY A 503 10.34 -10.59 -1.10
CA GLY A 503 11.22 -11.11 -0.05
C GLY A 503 11.01 -12.61 0.23
N LEU A 504 10.62 -13.39 -0.78
CA LEU A 504 10.49 -14.84 -0.70
C LEU A 504 11.51 -15.52 -1.63
N PRO A 505 12.01 -16.73 -1.31
CA PRO A 505 13.02 -17.42 -2.12
C PRO A 505 12.48 -18.02 -3.44
N GLY A 506 11.27 -17.63 -3.83
CA GLY A 506 10.53 -18.18 -4.96
C GLY A 506 9.12 -17.59 -5.05
N PHE A 507 8.45 -17.87 -6.17
CA PHE A 507 7.08 -17.42 -6.42
C PHE A 507 6.08 -18.59 -6.33
N TYR A 508 4.81 -18.26 -6.09
CA TYR A 508 3.72 -19.23 -6.09
C TYR A 508 3.10 -19.29 -7.50
N PRO A 509 3.00 -20.47 -8.15
CA PRO A 509 2.40 -20.59 -9.46
C PRO A 509 0.88 -20.80 -9.32
N PHE A 510 0.12 -19.73 -9.09
CA PHE A 510 -1.29 -19.82 -8.68
C PHE A 510 -2.14 -20.66 -9.65
N ASP A 511 -2.05 -20.36 -10.94
CA ASP A 511 -2.79 -21.01 -12.01
C ASP A 511 -2.39 -22.47 -12.27
N ALA A 512 -1.14 -22.82 -11.97
CA ALA A 512 -0.69 -24.20 -12.05
C ALA A 512 -1.46 -25.12 -11.10
N LEU A 513 -2.00 -24.61 -9.99
CA LEU A 513 -2.79 -25.41 -9.05
C LEU A 513 -4.14 -25.80 -9.62
N ALA A 514 -4.79 -24.93 -10.41
CA ALA A 514 -6.04 -25.28 -11.08
C ALA A 514 -5.81 -26.45 -12.07
N ALA A 515 -4.72 -26.39 -12.83
CA ALA A 515 -4.30 -27.49 -13.71
C ALA A 515 -3.98 -28.78 -12.94
N LEU A 516 -3.18 -28.68 -11.87
CA LEU A 516 -2.83 -29.83 -11.04
C LEU A 516 -4.04 -30.44 -10.32
N TYR A 517 -5.05 -29.65 -9.96
CA TYR A 517 -6.27 -30.16 -9.37
C TYR A 517 -7.05 -31.04 -10.35
N VAL A 518 -7.12 -30.66 -11.63
CA VAL A 518 -7.72 -31.49 -12.68
C VAL A 518 -6.95 -32.80 -12.83
N LEU A 519 -5.60 -32.74 -12.87
CA LEU A 519 -4.77 -33.91 -13.12
C LEU A 519 -4.64 -34.84 -11.90
N ARG A 520 -4.51 -34.28 -10.70
CA ARG A 520 -4.14 -34.99 -9.46
C ARG A 520 -4.99 -34.51 -8.29
N PRO A 521 -6.34 -34.63 -8.38
CA PRO A 521 -7.22 -34.11 -7.35
C PRO A 521 -6.97 -34.71 -5.97
N GLN A 522 -6.47 -35.95 -5.91
CA GLN A 522 -6.18 -36.65 -4.65
C GLN A 522 -5.07 -36.00 -3.82
N GLN A 523 -4.27 -35.12 -4.42
CA GLN A 523 -3.26 -34.34 -3.72
C GLN A 523 -3.81 -33.05 -3.09
N PHE A 524 -5.10 -32.77 -3.23
CA PHE A 524 -5.72 -31.59 -2.64
C PHE A 524 -6.56 -31.97 -1.42
N ARG A 525 -6.56 -31.08 -0.43
CA ARG A 525 -7.43 -31.12 0.74
C ARG A 525 -8.51 -30.06 0.55
N CYS A 526 -9.75 -30.51 0.40
CA CYS A 526 -10.87 -29.66 0.06
C CYS A 526 -12.04 -29.84 1.03
N ALA A 527 -12.94 -28.86 1.07
CA ALA A 527 -14.21 -28.95 1.77
C ALA A 527 -15.35 -28.56 0.84
N LYS A 528 -16.51 -29.20 1.00
CA LYS A 528 -17.76 -28.65 0.47
C LYS A 528 -18.10 -27.41 1.28
N ALA A 529 -18.37 -26.31 0.59
CA ALA A 529 -18.60 -25.01 1.19
C ALA A 529 -19.62 -24.22 0.37
N LEU A 530 -20.10 -23.12 0.93
CA LEU A 530 -20.86 -22.14 0.21
C LEU A 530 -19.93 -20.99 -0.21
N ALA A 531 -20.01 -20.57 -1.46
CA ALA A 531 -19.42 -19.32 -1.91
C ALA A 531 -20.49 -18.26 -2.11
N TRP A 532 -20.16 -17.00 -1.84
CA TRP A 532 -21.03 -15.86 -2.09
C TRP A 532 -20.25 -14.59 -2.39
N ILE A 533 -20.88 -13.70 -3.14
CA ILE A 533 -20.30 -12.38 -3.45
C ILE A 533 -20.94 -11.35 -2.52
N ALA A 534 -20.16 -10.83 -1.58
CA ALA A 534 -20.61 -9.81 -0.64
C ALA A 534 -19.49 -8.87 -0.20
N LYS A 535 -19.89 -7.84 0.53
CA LYS A 535 -18.95 -7.00 1.26
C LYS A 535 -18.32 -7.81 2.39
N ASP A 536 -17.00 -7.79 2.49
CA ASP A 536 -16.26 -8.42 3.56
C ASP A 536 -16.07 -7.44 4.71
N ASP A 537 -17.05 -7.40 5.61
CA ASP A 537 -16.99 -6.53 6.79
C ASP A 537 -16.03 -7.03 7.87
N ARG A 538 -15.47 -8.24 7.74
CA ARG A 538 -14.42 -8.75 8.63
C ARG A 538 -13.04 -8.16 8.29
N LEU A 539 -12.85 -7.64 7.08
CA LEU A 539 -11.62 -6.92 6.73
C LEU A 539 -11.53 -5.58 7.50
N PRO A 540 -10.39 -5.29 8.16
CA PRO A 540 -10.14 -3.97 8.74
C PRO A 540 -10.32 -2.86 7.70
N VAL A 541 -10.77 -1.67 8.14
CA VAL A 541 -11.06 -0.52 7.27
C VAL A 541 -9.91 -0.21 6.29
N PRO A 542 -8.62 -0.19 6.70
CA PRO A 542 -7.52 0.08 5.77
C PRO A 542 -7.46 -0.91 4.60
N TRP A 543 -7.71 -2.20 4.86
CA TRP A 543 -7.72 -3.25 3.84
C TRP A 543 -8.95 -3.19 2.95
N ARG A 544 -10.13 -2.83 3.48
CA ARG A 544 -11.32 -2.60 2.65
C ARG A 544 -11.13 -1.46 1.66
N VAL A 545 -10.39 -0.41 2.05
CA VAL A 545 -10.05 0.71 1.16
C VAL A 545 -8.98 0.28 0.15
N ALA A 546 -7.96 -0.45 0.57
CA ALA A 546 -6.83 -0.83 -0.27
C ALA A 546 -7.12 -1.99 -1.25
N LEU A 547 -7.92 -2.99 -0.84
CA LEU A 547 -8.19 -4.21 -1.61
C LEU A 547 -9.58 -4.20 -2.28
N GLY A 548 -10.43 -3.27 -1.87
CA GLY A 548 -11.85 -3.28 -2.18
C GLY A 548 -12.64 -4.04 -1.13
N SER A 549 -13.87 -3.60 -0.91
CA SER A 549 -14.72 -4.14 0.15
C SER A 549 -15.51 -5.37 -0.28
N THR A 550 -15.64 -5.66 -1.57
CA THR A 550 -16.38 -6.83 -2.09
C THR A 550 -15.43 -7.95 -2.49
N GLY A 551 -15.73 -9.18 -2.06
CA GLY A 551 -14.98 -10.38 -2.42
C GLY A 551 -15.90 -11.54 -2.83
N LEU A 552 -15.34 -12.53 -3.53
CA LEU A 552 -15.88 -13.88 -3.58
C LEU A 552 -15.47 -14.59 -2.28
N LEU A 553 -16.41 -14.68 -1.36
CA LEU A 553 -16.19 -15.19 -0.01
C LEU A 553 -16.65 -16.64 0.07
N VAL A 554 -15.89 -17.47 0.79
CA VAL A 554 -16.18 -18.90 0.94
C VAL A 554 -16.26 -19.27 2.41
N GLY A 555 -17.33 -19.98 2.79
CA GLY A 555 -17.77 -20.12 4.17
C GLY A 555 -18.65 -21.32 4.44
N LEU A 556 -19.01 -21.46 5.71
CA LEU A 556 -20.20 -22.22 6.09
C LEU A 556 -21.44 -21.36 5.84
N GLU A 557 -22.62 -21.97 5.70
CA GLU A 557 -23.89 -21.23 5.55
C GLU A 557 -24.09 -20.18 6.66
N SER A 558 -23.70 -20.51 7.89
CA SER A 558 -23.76 -19.61 9.06
C SER A 558 -22.88 -18.37 8.96
N ASP A 559 -21.91 -18.35 8.05
CA ASP A 559 -21.02 -17.20 7.82
C ASP A 559 -21.58 -16.26 6.73
N ARG A 560 -22.60 -16.68 5.98
CA ARG A 560 -23.18 -15.90 4.88
C ARG A 560 -24.00 -14.71 5.42
N PRO A 561 -23.76 -13.48 4.94
CA PRO A 561 -24.60 -12.34 5.30
C PRO A 561 -25.99 -12.45 4.65
N GLN A 562 -27.00 -11.78 5.21
CA GLN A 562 -28.37 -11.81 4.66
C GLN A 562 -28.47 -11.24 3.24
N ILE A 563 -27.60 -10.28 2.89
CA ILE A 563 -27.59 -9.65 1.57
C ILE A 563 -26.33 -10.08 0.82
N THR A 564 -26.51 -10.89 -0.23
CA THR A 564 -25.45 -11.34 -1.14
C THR A 564 -25.85 -11.08 -2.58
N ARG A 565 -24.88 -10.77 -3.45
CA ARG A 565 -25.13 -10.57 -4.90
C ARG A 565 -25.39 -11.87 -5.64
N ALA A 566 -24.66 -12.93 -5.27
CA ALA A 566 -24.86 -14.30 -5.74
C ALA A 566 -24.30 -15.25 -4.69
N SER A 567 -24.77 -16.49 -4.69
CA SER A 567 -24.26 -17.57 -3.86
C SER A 567 -24.45 -18.92 -4.54
N GLY A 568 -23.55 -19.86 -4.27
CA GLY A 568 -23.60 -21.20 -4.85
C GLY A 568 -22.74 -22.18 -4.04
N SER A 569 -23.07 -23.47 -4.15
CA SER A 569 -22.26 -24.54 -3.54
C SER A 569 -20.97 -24.73 -4.32
N VAL A 570 -19.84 -24.81 -3.61
CA VAL A 570 -18.51 -24.99 -4.21
C VAL A 570 -17.71 -26.05 -3.48
N THR A 571 -16.67 -26.54 -4.14
CA THR A 571 -15.58 -27.29 -3.51
C THR A 571 -14.42 -26.32 -3.29
N TYR A 572 -14.07 -26.05 -2.04
CA TYR A 572 -12.98 -25.13 -1.69
C TYR A 572 -11.73 -25.92 -1.30
N CYS A 573 -10.67 -25.82 -2.10
CA CYS A 573 -9.46 -26.62 -1.95
C CYS A 573 -8.33 -25.82 -1.30
N GLY A 574 -8.50 -25.50 -0.02
CA GLY A 574 -7.61 -24.60 0.72
C GLY A 574 -6.25 -25.18 1.14
N GLY A 575 -5.93 -26.44 0.80
CA GLY A 575 -4.62 -27.01 1.09
C GLY A 575 -4.23 -28.12 0.15
N VAL A 576 -2.94 -28.46 0.14
CA VAL A 576 -2.36 -29.50 -0.73
C VAL A 576 -1.64 -30.56 0.11
N GLY A 577 -1.31 -31.69 -0.49
CA GLY A 577 -0.53 -32.76 0.09
C GLY A 577 0.95 -32.65 -0.26
N ASP A 578 1.78 -33.37 0.50
CA ASP A 578 3.22 -33.41 0.28
C ASP A 578 3.55 -33.93 -1.13
N GLY A 579 4.59 -33.35 -1.74
CA GLY A 579 5.09 -33.78 -3.06
C GLY A 579 4.37 -33.20 -4.27
N LEU A 580 3.34 -32.34 -4.10
CA LEU A 580 2.66 -31.70 -5.24
C LEU A 580 3.61 -30.85 -6.10
N LYS A 581 4.59 -30.19 -5.47
CA LYS A 581 5.66 -29.49 -6.18
C LYS A 581 6.48 -30.44 -7.07
N ASP A 582 6.83 -31.62 -6.56
CA ASP A 582 7.61 -32.58 -7.34
C ASP A 582 6.82 -33.09 -8.53
N VAL A 583 5.51 -33.30 -8.37
CA VAL A 583 4.61 -33.63 -9.49
C VAL A 583 4.57 -32.52 -10.53
N LEU A 584 4.46 -31.25 -10.11
CA LEU A 584 4.53 -30.10 -11.02
C LEU A 584 5.83 -30.11 -11.82
N MET A 585 6.97 -30.23 -11.14
CA MET A 585 8.29 -30.23 -11.77
C MET A 585 8.47 -31.42 -12.71
N ASP A 586 7.95 -32.58 -12.34
CA ASP A 586 7.98 -33.77 -13.18
C ASP A 586 7.14 -33.59 -14.45
N LEU A 587 5.91 -33.07 -14.35
CA LEU A 587 5.08 -32.82 -15.53
C LEU A 587 5.71 -31.81 -16.49
N LEU A 588 6.43 -30.81 -15.96
CA LEU A 588 7.13 -29.81 -16.77
C LEU A 588 8.43 -30.31 -17.37
N THR A 589 9.16 -31.21 -16.68
CA THR A 589 10.52 -31.60 -17.08
C THR A 589 10.63 -32.99 -17.68
N ARG A 590 9.56 -33.80 -17.62
CA ARG A 590 9.47 -35.05 -18.37
C ARG A 590 9.67 -34.76 -19.85
N GLN A 591 10.59 -35.49 -20.47
CA GLN A 591 10.59 -35.56 -21.93
C GLN A 591 9.27 -36.21 -22.35
N GLY A 592 8.64 -35.65 -23.39
CA GLY A 592 7.41 -36.23 -23.93
C GLY A 592 7.60 -37.71 -24.29
N PRO A 593 6.50 -38.45 -24.49
CA PRO A 593 6.58 -39.83 -24.95
C PRO A 593 7.40 -39.98 -26.23
#